data_AF-A0A450ZR93-F1
#
_entry.id   AF-A0A450ZR93-F1
#
_cell.length_a   1.000
_cell.length_b   1.000
_cell.length_c   1.000
_cell.angle_alpha   90.00
_cell.angle_beta   90.00
_cell.angle_gamma   90.00
#
_symmetry.space_group_name_H-M   'P 1'
#
loop_
_entity.id
_entity.type
_entity.pdbx_description
1 polymer ?
#
loop_
_entity_poly.entity_id
_entity_poly.type
_entity_poly.pdbx_seq_one_letter_code
_entity_poly.pdbx_strand_id
1 'polypeptide(L)'
;MTAKAPRGHIIDTARLVEHFPTHRHESAFWESLGRAVATFGFLEEMLAKAIFAFTAIRPYEESEIEKAFEQWLPKLERALTDPLGGLIDSFGKAVRDHPEEAISDLPDLLSDLKKAAAMRNILSHGSWRLPDAHGAAVPLFVNRQKEVVETAMDCAYLGTTGPGKPIWERQA
;
A
#
# COMPACT_ATOMS: atom_id res chain seq x y z
N MET A 1 24.55 29.19 38.75
CA MET A 1 23.66 28.18 38.15
C MET A 1 24.43 27.45 37.07
N THR A 2 24.93 26.25 37.34
CA THR A 2 25.67 25.45 36.34
C THR A 2 24.67 24.70 35.46
N ALA A 3 24.72 24.94 34.15
CA ALA A 3 23.88 24.25 33.18
C ALA A 3 24.15 22.73 33.23
N LYS A 4 23.08 21.95 33.37
CA LYS A 4 23.13 20.48 33.39
C LYS A 4 23.58 20.00 32.01
N ALA A 5 24.69 19.28 31.93
CA ALA A 5 25.20 18.72 30.68
C ALA A 5 24.12 17.85 29.99
N PRO A 6 24.01 17.90 28.65
CA PRO A 6 23.01 17.13 27.93
C PRO A 6 23.23 15.63 28.16
N ARG A 7 22.21 14.93 28.66
CA ARG A 7 22.20 13.47 28.77
C ARG A 7 21.96 12.89 27.38
N GLY A 8 23.01 12.36 26.76
CA GLY A 8 22.89 11.48 25.60
C GLY A 8 22.61 10.04 26.02
N HIS A 9 21.91 9.29 25.17
CA HIS A 9 21.78 7.83 25.28
C HIS A 9 22.71 7.19 24.24
N ILE A 10 23.54 6.22 24.67
CA ILE A 10 24.34 5.39 23.76
C ILE A 10 23.55 4.11 23.52
N ILE A 11 23.24 3.81 22.26
CA ILE A 11 22.67 2.51 21.88
C ILE A 11 23.83 1.54 21.73
N ASP A 12 23.92 0.56 22.63
CA ASP A 12 24.90 -0.52 22.54
C ASP A 12 24.40 -1.57 21.53
N THR A 13 24.76 -1.37 20.27
CA THR A 13 24.37 -2.26 19.17
C THR A 13 25.00 -3.65 19.28
N ALA A 14 26.13 -3.78 19.98
CA ALA A 14 26.81 -5.06 20.18
C ALA A 14 26.03 -6.01 21.10
N ARG A 15 25.09 -5.48 21.89
CA ARG A 15 24.21 -6.26 22.79
C ARG A 15 22.82 -6.53 22.21
N LEU A 16 22.56 -6.15 20.96
CA LEU A 16 21.31 -6.51 20.29
C LEU A 16 21.30 -8.00 20.00
N VAL A 17 20.18 -8.65 20.28
CA VAL A 17 19.94 -10.03 19.84
C VAL A 17 19.92 -10.07 18.32
N GLU A 18 20.30 -11.22 17.77
CA GLU A 18 20.19 -11.46 16.34
C GLU A 18 18.75 -11.20 15.87
N HIS A 19 18.61 -10.59 14.69
CA HIS A 19 17.32 -10.18 14.15
C HIS A 19 16.51 -9.23 15.07
N PHE A 20 17.13 -8.38 15.88
CA PHE A 20 16.36 -7.32 16.56
C PHE A 20 15.73 -6.34 15.54
N PRO A 21 14.42 -5.99 15.63
CA PRO A 21 13.42 -6.45 16.60
C PRO A 21 12.56 -7.64 16.13
N THR A 22 12.81 -8.18 14.93
CA THR A 22 12.02 -9.23 14.29
C THR A 22 12.10 -10.61 14.96
N HIS A 23 13.11 -10.89 15.79
CA HIS A 23 13.21 -12.10 16.66
C HIS A 23 11.99 -12.31 17.59
N ARG A 24 11.13 -11.29 17.74
CA ARG A 24 9.90 -11.34 18.54
C ARG A 24 8.80 -12.17 17.89
N HIS A 25 8.96 -12.52 16.62
CA HIS A 25 8.01 -13.28 15.81
C HIS A 25 8.73 -14.44 15.15
N GLU A 26 8.01 -15.54 14.96
CA GLU A 26 8.48 -16.67 14.16
C GLU A 26 8.76 -16.24 12.72
N SER A 27 9.75 -16.86 12.07
CA SER A 27 10.11 -16.53 10.68
C SER A 27 8.94 -16.64 9.70
N ALA A 28 8.03 -17.59 9.94
CA ALA A 28 6.83 -17.80 9.12
C ALA A 28 5.90 -16.57 9.09
N PHE A 29 5.84 -15.80 10.18
CA PHE A 29 5.07 -14.55 10.23
C PHE A 29 5.66 -13.52 9.26
N TRP A 30 6.98 -13.32 9.30
CA TRP A 30 7.68 -12.39 8.42
C TRP A 30 7.61 -12.80 6.96
N GLU A 31 7.68 -14.10 6.67
CA GLU A 31 7.48 -14.62 5.32
C GLU A 31 6.07 -14.30 4.82
N SER A 32 5.04 -14.57 5.64
CA SER A 32 3.65 -14.30 5.30
C SER A 32 3.42 -12.80 5.07
N LEU A 33 3.95 -11.95 5.94
CA LEU A 33 3.89 -10.50 5.80
C LEU A 33 4.59 -10.03 4.53
N GLY A 34 5.80 -10.52 4.25
CA GLY A 34 6.56 -10.16 3.07
C GLY A 34 5.83 -10.53 1.78
N ARG A 35 5.22 -11.73 1.73
CA ARG A 35 4.37 -12.15 0.60
C ARG A 35 3.16 -11.24 0.42
N ALA A 36 2.47 -10.88 1.51
CA ALA A 36 1.33 -9.96 1.46
C ALA A 36 1.76 -8.57 0.96
N VAL A 37 2.85 -8.01 1.48
CA VAL A 37 3.39 -6.72 1.04
C VAL A 37 3.78 -6.75 -0.44
N ALA A 38 4.39 -7.84 -0.91
CA ALA A 38 4.81 -7.99 -2.30
C ALA A 38 3.64 -7.94 -3.30
N THR A 39 2.42 -8.36 -2.91
CA THR A 39 1.24 -8.26 -3.78
C THR A 39 0.89 -6.82 -4.18
N PHE A 40 1.19 -5.84 -3.31
CA PHE A 40 0.90 -4.44 -3.61
C PHE A 40 1.88 -3.85 -4.63
N GLY A 41 3.13 -4.30 -4.66
CA GLY A 41 4.07 -3.89 -5.71
C GLY A 41 3.61 -4.36 -7.10
N PHE A 42 3.07 -5.58 -7.18
CA PHE A 42 2.45 -6.07 -8.41
C PHE A 42 1.18 -5.27 -8.77
N LEU A 43 0.34 -4.93 -7.79
CA LEU A 43 -0.84 -4.09 -8.02
C LEU A 43 -0.47 -2.69 -8.53
N GLU A 44 0.54 -2.06 -7.94
CA GLU A 44 1.08 -0.76 -8.38
C GLU A 44 1.56 -0.85 -9.84
N GLU A 45 2.29 -1.90 -10.21
CA GLU A 45 2.71 -2.16 -11.60
C GLU A 45 1.50 -2.31 -12.54
N MET A 46 0.49 -3.09 -12.16
CA MET A 46 -0.70 -3.31 -12.98
C MET A 46 -1.49 -2.01 -13.19
N LEU A 47 -1.62 -1.17 -12.16
CA LEU A 47 -2.28 0.13 -12.29
C LEU A 47 -1.49 1.07 -13.20
N ALA A 48 -0.15 1.08 -13.13
CA ALA A 48 0.68 1.88 -14.03
C ALA A 48 0.48 1.46 -15.50
N LYS A 49 0.45 0.15 -15.78
CA LYS A 49 0.16 -0.38 -17.11
C LYS A 49 -1.26 -0.04 -17.58
N ALA A 50 -2.24 -0.11 -16.69
CA ALA A 50 -3.62 0.27 -17.01
C ALA A 50 -3.72 1.76 -17.34
N ILE A 51 -3.08 2.64 -16.56
CA ILE A 51 -3.01 4.08 -16.86
C ILE A 51 -2.40 4.32 -18.24
N PHE A 52 -1.30 3.64 -18.56
CA PHE A 52 -0.70 3.72 -19.89
C PHE A 52 -1.71 3.31 -20.98
N ALA A 53 -2.36 2.16 -20.83
CA ALA A 53 -3.31 1.65 -21.81
C ALA A 53 -4.48 2.62 -22.04
N PHE A 54 -5.21 2.99 -20.98
CA PHE A 54 -6.37 3.88 -21.08
C PHE A 54 -6.03 5.28 -21.60
N THR A 55 -4.82 5.78 -21.32
CA THR A 55 -4.40 7.09 -21.82
C THR A 55 -3.88 7.04 -23.25
N ALA A 56 -3.33 5.91 -23.70
CA ALA A 56 -2.87 5.70 -25.06
C ALA A 56 -4.02 5.53 -26.06
N ILE A 57 -5.09 4.86 -25.65
CA ILE A 57 -6.25 4.56 -26.51
C ILE A 57 -7.38 5.59 -26.37
N ARG A 58 -7.17 6.66 -25.61
CA ARG A 58 -8.15 7.73 -25.45
C ARG A 58 -8.33 8.46 -26.80
N PRO A 59 -9.57 8.64 -27.29
CA PRO A 59 -9.81 9.46 -28.48
C PRO A 59 -9.57 10.94 -28.16
N TYR A 60 -9.00 11.67 -29.13
CA TYR A 60 -8.73 13.10 -29.05
C TYR A 60 -9.24 13.79 -30.31
N GLU A 61 -9.74 15.01 -30.17
CA GLU A 61 -9.94 15.90 -31.32
C GLU A 61 -8.57 16.35 -31.86
N GLU A 62 -8.47 16.59 -33.16
CA GLU A 62 -7.18 16.93 -33.81
C GLU A 62 -6.51 18.16 -33.17
N SER A 63 -7.31 19.14 -32.74
CA SER A 63 -6.85 20.35 -32.06
C SER A 63 -6.29 20.13 -30.65
N GLU A 64 -6.54 18.96 -30.06
CA GLU A 64 -6.09 18.62 -28.70
C GLU A 64 -4.85 17.71 -28.68
N ILE A 65 -4.47 17.13 -29.83
CA ILE A 65 -3.42 16.09 -29.92
C ILE A 65 -2.07 16.58 -29.41
N GLU A 66 -1.58 17.73 -29.88
CA GLU A 66 -0.24 18.24 -29.49
C GLU A 66 -0.15 18.44 -27.98
N LYS A 67 -1.14 19.12 -27.41
CA LYS A 67 -1.22 19.38 -25.96
C LYS A 67 -1.36 18.07 -25.16
N ALA A 68 -2.16 17.13 -25.65
CA ALA A 68 -2.33 15.84 -25.00
C ALA A 68 -1.03 15.04 -24.99
N PHE A 69 -0.29 15.05 -26.10
CA PHE A 69 0.99 14.37 -26.25
C PHE A 69 2.06 14.96 -25.34
N GLU A 70 2.18 16.30 -25.28
CA GLU A 70 3.09 16.99 -24.36
C GLU A 70 2.81 16.64 -22.89
N GLN A 71 1.53 16.51 -22.52
CA GLN A 71 1.12 16.15 -21.16
C GLN A 71 1.23 14.66 -20.86
N TRP A 72 1.42 13.82 -21.88
CA TRP A 72 1.40 12.37 -21.71
C TRP A 72 2.66 11.85 -21.04
N LEU A 73 3.85 12.30 -21.47
CA LEU A 73 5.11 11.86 -20.86
C LEU A 73 5.17 12.16 -19.34
N PRO A 74 4.89 13.39 -18.86
CA PRO A 74 4.85 13.66 -17.42
C PRO A 74 3.84 12.79 -16.67
N LYS A 75 2.71 12.45 -17.30
CA LYS A 75 1.71 11.54 -16.71
C LYS A 75 2.26 10.12 -16.55
N LEU A 76 2.99 9.62 -17.55
CA LEU A 76 3.61 8.29 -17.49
C LEU A 76 4.74 8.25 -16.46
N GLU A 77 5.60 9.27 -16.40
CA GLU A 77 6.66 9.38 -15.38
C GLU A 77 6.07 9.39 -13.96
N ARG A 78 4.95 10.09 -13.78
CA ARG A 78 4.22 10.07 -12.52
C ARG A 78 3.63 8.70 -12.21
N ALA A 79 3.06 8.00 -13.18
CA ALA A 79 2.54 6.65 -12.99
C ALA A 79 3.64 5.61 -12.63
N LEU A 80 4.92 5.91 -12.89
CA LEU A 80 6.05 5.06 -12.46
C LEU A 80 6.50 5.31 -11.02
N THR A 81 6.15 6.47 -10.45
CA THR A 81 6.72 6.94 -9.18
C THR A 81 5.68 7.17 -8.09
N ASP A 82 4.42 7.36 -8.46
CA ASP A 82 3.34 7.58 -7.50
C ASP A 82 3.10 6.32 -6.65
N PRO A 83 2.86 6.49 -5.33
CA PRO A 83 2.44 5.38 -4.49
C PRO A 83 1.02 4.93 -4.86
N LEU A 84 0.64 3.72 -4.46
CA LEU A 84 -0.66 3.09 -4.75
C LEU A 84 -1.87 4.05 -4.72
N GLY A 85 -2.00 4.91 -3.71
CA GLY A 85 -3.11 5.88 -3.62
C GLY A 85 -3.18 6.85 -4.81
N GLY A 86 -2.04 7.39 -5.26
CA GLY A 86 -1.98 8.28 -6.42
C GLY A 86 -2.22 7.56 -7.74
N LEU A 87 -1.77 6.29 -7.83
CA LEU A 87 -2.06 5.43 -8.97
C LEU A 87 -3.55 5.12 -9.09
N ILE A 88 -4.24 4.86 -7.98
CA ILE A 88 -5.69 4.62 -7.97
C ILE A 88 -6.45 5.84 -8.48
N ASP A 89 -6.09 7.04 -8.02
CA ASP A 89 -6.73 8.27 -8.48
C ASP A 89 -6.47 8.53 -9.97
N SER A 90 -5.22 8.32 -10.42
CA SER A 90 -4.83 8.48 -11.83
C SER A 90 -5.51 7.46 -12.75
N PHE A 91 -5.61 6.21 -12.32
CA PHE A 91 -6.33 5.14 -13.01
C PHE A 91 -7.82 5.48 -13.13
N GLY A 92 -8.46 5.84 -12.02
CA GLY A 92 -9.87 6.22 -12.04
C GLY A 92 -10.15 7.44 -12.92
N LYS A 93 -9.21 8.37 -13.04
CA LYS A 93 -9.31 9.47 -14.02
C LYS A 93 -9.14 8.98 -15.45
N ALA A 94 -8.13 8.15 -15.73
CA ALA A 94 -7.86 7.63 -17.07
C ALA A 94 -9.05 6.88 -17.66
N VAL A 95 -9.73 6.04 -16.85
CA VAL A 95 -10.94 5.31 -17.28
C VAL A 95 -12.11 6.28 -17.53
N ARG A 96 -12.38 7.23 -16.63
CA ARG A 96 -13.50 8.18 -16.80
C ARG A 96 -13.34 9.14 -17.97
N ASP A 97 -12.10 9.49 -18.30
CA ASP A 97 -11.78 10.35 -19.44
C ASP A 97 -11.90 9.59 -20.79
N HIS A 98 -12.22 8.29 -20.76
CA HIS A 98 -12.45 7.46 -21.94
C HIS A 98 -13.96 7.26 -22.19
N PRO A 99 -14.52 7.83 -23.27
CA PRO A 99 -15.97 7.92 -23.47
C PRO A 99 -16.66 6.61 -23.85
N GLU A 100 -15.93 5.56 -24.25
CA GLU A 100 -16.51 4.30 -24.76
C GLU A 100 -16.19 3.06 -23.91
N GLU A 101 -15.25 3.17 -22.96
CA GLU A 101 -14.81 2.05 -22.11
C GLU A 101 -15.19 2.27 -20.64
N ALA A 102 -16.50 2.19 -20.37
CA ALA A 102 -16.97 2.16 -18.99
C ALA A 102 -16.75 0.76 -18.38
N ILE A 103 -15.77 0.65 -17.48
CA ILE A 103 -15.79 -0.42 -16.47
C ILE A 103 -17.06 -0.20 -15.65
N SER A 104 -18.07 -1.06 -15.83
CA SER A 104 -19.42 -0.86 -15.29
C SER A 104 -19.46 -0.73 -13.76
N ASP A 105 -18.49 -1.34 -13.09
CA ASP A 105 -18.29 -1.37 -11.64
C ASP A 105 -17.10 -0.52 -11.19
N LEU A 106 -16.67 0.47 -11.99
CA LEU A 106 -15.53 1.34 -11.65
C LEU A 106 -15.63 1.96 -10.24
N PRO A 107 -16.80 2.47 -9.78
CA PRO A 107 -16.91 2.99 -8.42
C PRO A 107 -16.58 1.96 -7.34
N ASP A 108 -17.03 0.72 -7.51
CA ASP A 108 -16.81 -0.37 -6.55
C ASP A 108 -15.35 -0.83 -6.61
N LEU A 109 -14.79 -0.99 -7.81
CA LEU A 109 -13.36 -1.27 -8.00
C LEU A 109 -12.47 -0.23 -7.33
N LEU A 110 -12.75 1.06 -7.53
CA LEU A 110 -11.98 2.14 -6.89
C LEU A 110 -12.16 2.15 -5.37
N SER A 111 -13.33 1.76 -4.87
CA SER A 111 -13.56 1.58 -3.43
C SER A 111 -12.68 0.47 -2.87
N ASP A 112 -12.64 -0.68 -3.53
CA ASP A 112 -11.83 -1.82 -3.08
C ASP A 112 -10.34 -1.57 -3.19
N LEU A 113 -9.89 -0.89 -4.24
CA LEU A 113 -8.49 -0.45 -4.35
C LEU A 113 -8.10 0.51 -3.21
N LYS A 114 -8.99 1.40 -2.78
CA LYS A 114 -8.74 2.30 -1.64
C LYS A 114 -8.66 1.53 -0.33
N LYS A 115 -9.52 0.52 -0.12
CA LYS A 115 -9.42 -0.39 1.03
C LYS A 115 -8.11 -1.17 1.01
N ALA A 116 -7.70 -1.67 -0.16
CA ALA A 116 -6.41 -2.33 -0.35
C ALA A 116 -5.23 -1.40 -0.02
N ALA A 117 -5.27 -0.12 -0.45
CA ALA A 117 -4.26 0.87 -0.11
C ALA A 117 -4.18 1.17 1.40
N ALA A 118 -5.31 1.22 2.09
CA ALA A 118 -5.34 1.36 3.55
C ALA A 118 -4.65 0.16 4.23
N MET A 119 -4.97 -1.06 3.79
CA MET A 119 -4.33 -2.27 4.30
C MET A 119 -2.83 -2.32 4.01
N ARG A 120 -2.41 -1.97 2.79
CA ARG A 120 -0.99 -1.87 2.40
C ARG A 120 -0.21 -1.00 3.38
N ASN A 121 -0.76 0.16 3.76
CA ASN A 121 -0.11 1.06 4.70
C ASN A 121 0.07 0.44 6.09
N ILE A 122 -0.94 -0.29 6.58
CA ILE A 122 -0.84 -1.03 7.85
C ILE A 122 0.27 -2.08 7.76
N LEU A 123 0.26 -2.90 6.71
CA LEU A 123 1.19 -4.02 6.57
C LEU A 123 2.64 -3.57 6.35
N SER A 124 2.86 -2.52 5.55
CA SER A 124 4.22 -2.06 5.22
C SER A 124 4.83 -1.12 6.25
N HIS A 125 4.01 -0.37 7.01
CA HIS A 125 4.50 0.67 7.94
C HIS A 125 4.14 0.39 9.41
N GLY A 126 3.34 -0.63 9.70
CA GLY A 126 2.96 -1.00 11.05
C GLY A 126 4.15 -1.45 11.88
N SER A 127 4.24 -0.97 13.12
CA SER A 127 5.20 -1.47 14.10
C SER A 127 4.63 -2.71 14.78
N TRP A 128 5.02 -3.88 14.29
CA TRP A 128 4.57 -5.18 14.78
C TRP A 128 4.98 -5.40 16.25
N ARG A 129 3.98 -5.59 17.12
CA ARG A 129 4.15 -5.82 18.56
C ARG A 129 4.43 -7.29 18.85
N LEU A 130 4.63 -7.64 20.13
CA LEU A 130 4.75 -9.04 20.53
C LEU A 130 3.49 -9.82 20.10
N PRO A 131 3.65 -11.05 19.60
CA PRO A 131 2.51 -11.91 19.32
C PRO A 131 1.80 -12.33 20.60
N ASP A 132 0.52 -12.65 20.47
CA ASP A 132 -0.29 -13.30 21.49
C ASP A 132 -0.01 -14.83 21.55
N ALA A 133 -0.78 -15.53 22.39
CA ALA A 133 -0.65 -16.99 22.54
C ALA A 133 -0.97 -17.79 21.27
N HIS A 134 -1.58 -17.17 20.26
CA HIS A 134 -1.92 -17.76 18.98
C HIS A 134 -0.94 -17.35 17.86
N GLY A 135 0.09 -16.56 18.17
CA GLY A 135 1.05 -16.08 17.18
C GLY A 135 0.56 -14.85 16.39
N ALA A 136 -0.57 -14.25 16.78
CA ALA A 136 -1.12 -13.06 16.13
C ALA A 136 -0.58 -11.78 16.78
N ALA A 137 -0.37 -10.71 16.02
CA ALA A 137 -0.02 -9.41 16.58
C ALA A 137 -0.89 -8.28 16.02
N VAL A 138 -1.19 -7.32 16.90
CA VAL A 138 -1.79 -6.04 16.51
C VAL A 138 -0.65 -5.08 16.17
N PRO A 139 -0.50 -4.63 14.91
CA PRO A 139 0.52 -3.65 14.56
C PRO A 139 0.18 -2.30 15.19
N LEU A 140 1.15 -1.61 15.79
CA LEU A 140 0.98 -0.19 16.07
C LEU A 140 1.07 0.58 14.74
N PHE A 141 -0.08 1.06 14.28
CA PHE A 141 -0.21 1.97 13.16
C PHE A 141 -1.33 2.97 13.48
N VAL A 142 -1.10 4.25 13.17
CA VAL A 142 -2.07 5.32 13.37
C VAL A 142 -2.22 6.04 12.05
N ASN A 143 -3.44 6.08 11.51
CA ASN A 143 -3.68 6.76 10.23
C ASN A 143 -3.83 8.28 10.41
N ARG A 144 -4.04 9.00 9.31
CA ARG A 144 -4.20 10.47 9.34
C ARG A 144 -5.46 10.93 10.08
N GLN A 145 -6.45 10.05 10.22
CA GLN A 145 -7.68 10.25 10.97
C GLN A 145 -7.53 9.93 12.46
N LYS A 146 -6.31 9.55 12.91
CA LYS A 146 -5.99 9.12 14.27
C LYS A 146 -6.67 7.82 14.70
N GLU A 147 -7.14 7.03 13.74
CA GLU A 147 -7.65 5.68 13.99
C GLU A 147 -6.48 4.73 14.21
N VAL A 148 -6.72 3.73 15.05
CA VAL A 148 -5.73 2.72 15.44
C VAL A 148 -6.16 1.35 14.93
N VAL A 149 -5.19 0.48 14.68
CA VAL A 149 -5.47 -0.92 14.34
C VAL A 149 -5.79 -1.68 15.62
N GLU A 150 -6.93 -2.36 15.65
CA GLU A 150 -7.36 -3.19 16.78
C GLU A 150 -7.34 -4.69 16.43
N THR A 151 -7.28 -5.02 15.15
CA THR A 151 -7.29 -6.39 14.64
C THR A 151 -5.93 -7.05 14.81
N ALA A 152 -5.87 -8.18 15.52
CA ALA A 152 -4.69 -9.03 15.56
C ALA A 152 -4.56 -9.83 14.26
N MET A 153 -3.34 -9.90 13.73
CA MET A 153 -3.06 -10.57 12.45
C MET A 153 -2.03 -11.67 12.67
N ASP A 154 -2.35 -12.88 12.21
CA ASP A 154 -1.47 -14.04 12.19
C ASP A 154 -1.09 -14.43 10.75
N CYS A 155 -0.36 -15.53 10.59
CA CYS A 155 0.00 -16.05 9.26
C CYS A 155 -1.24 -16.37 8.40
N ALA A 156 -2.35 -16.84 8.99
CA ALA A 156 -3.57 -17.16 8.25
C ALA A 156 -4.24 -15.89 7.73
N TYR A 157 -4.31 -14.83 8.54
CA TYR A 157 -4.78 -13.51 8.13
C TYR A 157 -3.95 -13.00 6.94
N LEU A 158 -2.63 -13.02 7.06
CA LEU A 158 -1.69 -12.51 6.05
C LEU A 158 -1.66 -13.37 4.78
N GLY A 159 -1.87 -14.68 4.90
CA GLY A 159 -1.79 -15.65 3.80
C GLY A 159 -3.03 -15.71 2.90
N THR A 160 -4.10 -14.98 3.21
CA THR A 160 -5.34 -15.01 2.43
C THR A 160 -5.34 -14.14 1.16
N THR A 161 -4.18 -13.96 0.53
CA THR A 161 -4.06 -13.30 -0.78
C THR A 161 -4.47 -14.20 -1.96
N GLY A 162 -4.99 -15.42 -1.71
CA GLY A 162 -5.63 -16.32 -2.70
C GLY A 162 -7.14 -16.09 -2.85
N PRO A 163 -7.88 -16.92 -3.63
CA PRO A 163 -9.26 -16.66 -4.11
C PRO A 163 -10.38 -16.66 -3.04
N GLY A 164 -10.05 -16.43 -1.78
CA GLY A 164 -11.00 -16.06 -0.73
C GLY A 164 -11.07 -14.54 -0.56
N LYS A 165 -12.10 -14.06 0.15
CA LYS A 165 -12.33 -12.64 0.41
C LYS A 165 -11.04 -11.89 0.77
N PRO A 166 -10.72 -10.78 0.08
CA PRO A 166 -9.54 -9.98 0.35
C PRO A 166 -9.41 -9.61 1.83
N ILE A 167 -8.17 -9.47 2.30
CA ILE A 167 -7.85 -9.10 3.68
C ILE A 167 -8.55 -7.81 4.15
N TRP A 168 -8.93 -6.92 3.24
CA TRP A 168 -9.63 -5.67 3.53
C TRP A 168 -11.17 -5.78 3.56
N GLU A 169 -11.74 -6.96 3.28
CA GLU A 169 -13.16 -7.25 3.46
C GLU A 169 -13.47 -7.90 4.81
N ARG A 170 -12.45 -8.13 5.65
CA ARG A 170 -12.59 -8.81 6.95
C ARG A 170 -12.82 -7.87 8.12
N GLN A 171 -13.16 -6.61 7.84
CA GLN A 171 -13.69 -5.67 8.83
C GLN A 171 -15.15 -5.39 8.50
N ALA A 172 -16.02 -6.23 9.04
CA ALA A 172 -17.42 -5.97 9.35
C ALA A 172 -17.80 -6.78 10.60
#